data_AF-A0A6I4HSG9-F1
#
_entry.id   AF-A0A6I4HSG9-F1
#
_cell.length_a   1.000
_cell.length_b   1.000
_cell.length_c   1.000
_cell.angle_alpha   90.00
_cell.angle_beta   90.00
_cell.angle_gamma   90.00
#
_symmetry.space_group_name_H-M   'P 1'
#
loop_
_entity.id
_entity.type
_entity.pdbx_description
1 polymer ?
#
loop_
_entity_poly.entity_id
_entity_poly.type
_entity_poly.pdbx_seq_one_letter_code
_entity_poly.pdbx_strand_id
1 'polypeptide(L)' 'MAKYELKDKVVVITGSTGGLGLAIGQALQAKGAKLALLDLDL' A
#
# COMPACT_ATOMS: atom_id res chain seq x y z
N MET A 1 17.81 -5.92 -9.36
CA MET A 1 16.97 -4.92 -8.65
C MET A 1 16.99 -5.23 -7.17
N ALA A 2 17.06 -4.22 -6.30
CA ALA A 2 16.98 -4.44 -4.86
C ALA A 2 15.57 -4.94 -4.50
N LYS A 3 15.48 -6.07 -3.81
CA LYS A 3 14.22 -6.65 -3.34
C LYS A 3 14.05 -6.23 -1.87
N TYR A 4 13.05 -5.42 -1.59
CA TYR A 4 12.69 -5.08 -0.21
C TYR A 4 11.82 -6.20 0.38
N GLU A 5 12.15 -6.62 1.59
CA GLU A 5 11.27 -7.48 2.37
C GLU A 5 10.24 -6.62 3.10
N LEU A 6 8.97 -6.78 2.73
CA LEU A 6 7.88 -5.92 3.17
C LEU A 6 7.07 -6.50 4.31
N LYS A 7 7.27 -7.79 4.65
CA LYS A 7 6.58 -8.42 5.77
C LYS A 7 6.77 -7.62 7.05
N ASP A 8 5.66 -7.33 7.72
CA ASP A 8 5.58 -6.58 8.97
C ASP A 8 6.08 -5.12 8.90
N LYS A 9 6.42 -4.61 7.71
CA LYS A 9 6.72 -3.20 7.49
C LYS A 9 5.44 -2.41 7.27
N VAL A 10 5.40 -1.19 7.80
CA VAL A 10 4.29 -0.26 7.58
C VAL A 10 4.55 0.53 6.30
N VAL A 11 3.56 0.57 5.41
CA VAL A 11 3.57 1.41 4.21
C VAL A 11 2.36 2.34 4.23
N VAL A 12 2.61 3.62 3.98
CA VAL A 12 1.59 4.68 3.90
C VAL A 12 1.29 4.93 2.41
N ILE A 13 0.02 4.89 2.03
CA ILE A 13 -0.44 5.16 0.66
C ILE A 13 -1.48 6.28 0.71
N THR A 14 -1.22 7.38 0.00
CA THR A 14 -2.18 8.49 -0.22
C THR A 14 -2.87 8.31 -1.58
N GLY A 15 -4.14 8.72 -1.71
CA GLY A 15 -4.93 8.48 -2.93
C GLY A 15 -5.21 6.99 -3.14
N SER A 16 -5.55 6.28 -2.06
CA SER A 16 -5.58 4.82 -1.96
C SER A 16 -6.88 4.15 -2.41
N THR A 17 -7.96 4.89 -2.63
CA THR A 17 -9.30 4.32 -2.87
C THR A 17 -9.60 3.95 -4.32
N GLY A 18 -8.79 4.42 -5.28
CA GLY A 18 -9.04 4.21 -6.71
C GLY A 18 -7.79 3.89 -7.52
N GLY A 19 -8.01 3.39 -8.74
CA GLY A 19 -6.98 3.18 -9.76
C GLY A 19 -5.72 2.50 -9.23
N LEU A 20 -4.59 3.20 -9.37
CA LEU A 20 -3.29 2.68 -8.94
C LEU A 20 -3.17 2.58 -7.42
N GLY A 21 -3.79 3.47 -6.64
CA GLY A 21 -3.71 3.43 -5.18
C GLY A 21 -4.26 2.13 -4.62
N LEU A 22 -5.43 1.72 -5.14
CA LEU A 22 -6.06 0.44 -4.79
C LEU A 22 -5.18 -0.75 -5.21
N ALA A 23 -4.72 -0.76 -6.47
CA ALA A 23 -3.89 -1.85 -7.01
C ALA A 23 -2.56 -2.01 -6.26
N ILE A 24 -1.91 -0.90 -5.92
CA ILE A 24 -0.67 -0.87 -5.14
C ILE A 24 -0.94 -1.38 -3.73
N GLY A 25 -2.02 -0.94 -3.08
CA GLY A 25 -2.43 -1.44 -1.77
C GLY A 25 -2.58 -2.95 -1.77
N GLN A 26 -3.32 -3.51 -2.71
CA GLN A 26 -3.48 -4.96 -2.86
C GLN A 26 -2.13 -5.67 -3.08
N ALA A 27 -1.30 -5.15 -3.98
CA ALA A 27 0.00 -5.76 -4.29
C ALA A 27 0.97 -5.73 -3.11
N LEU A 28 0.94 -4.69 -2.28
CA LEU A 28 1.80 -4.57 -1.09
C LEU A 28 1.27 -5.39 0.09
N GLN A 29 -0.05 -5.45 0.28
CA GLN A 29 -0.67 -6.34 1.26
C GLN A 29 -0.30 -7.80 0.99
N ALA A 30 -0.36 -8.24 -0.28
CA ALA A 30 0.02 -9.58 -0.70
C ALA A 30 1.49 -9.92 -0.41
N LYS A 31 2.34 -8.91 -0.21
CA LYS A 31 3.75 -9.05 0.19
C LYS A 31 3.95 -8.99 1.71
N GLY A 32 2.88 -8.97 2.50
CA GLY A 32 2.92 -8.96 3.97
C GLY A 32 3.09 -7.58 4.59
N ALA A 33 2.97 -6.50 3.80
CA ALA A 33 3.01 -5.14 4.33
C ALA A 33 1.77 -4.85 5.18
N LYS A 34 1.97 -4.08 6.25
CA LYS A 34 0.89 -3.43 7.01
C LYS A 34 0.61 -2.09 6.34
N LEU A 35 -0.64 -1.80 6.03
CA LEU A 35 -0.99 -0.64 5.21
C LEU A 35 -1.72 0.42 6.02
N ALA A 36 -1.27 1.66 5.90
CA ALA A 36 -2.06 2.84 6.22
C ALA A 36 -2.55 3.43 4.90
N LEU A 37 -3.85 3.31 4.64
CA LEU A 37 -4.49 3.78 3.41
C LEU A 37 -5.19 5.11 3.71
N LEU A 38 -4.80 6.16 3.00
CA LEU A 38 -5.32 7.51 3.16
C LEU A 38 -5.94 7.95 1.85
N ASP A 39 -7.04 8.67 1.95
CA ASP A 39 -7.66 9.38 0.84
C ASP A 39 -8.39 10.61 1.37
N LEU A 40 -8.83 11.47 0.46
CA LEU A 40 -9.64 12.61 0.82
C LEU A 40 -11.07 12.17 1.15
N ASP A 41 -11.65 12.80 2.16
CA ASP A 41 -13.07 12.75 2.48
C ASP A 41 -13.67 14.10 2.08
N LEU A 42 -14.32 14.16 0.91
CA LEU A 42 -14.84 15.38 0.27
C LEU A 42 -16.36 15.37 0.20
#